data_AF-A0A0G4KLL7-F1
#
_entry.id   AF-A0A0G4KLL7-F1
#
_cell.length_a   1.000
_cell.length_b   1.000
_cell.length_c   1.000
_cell.angle_alpha   90.00
_cell.angle_beta   90.00
_cell.angle_gamma   90.00
#
_symmetry.space_group_name_H-M   'P 1'
#
loop_
_entity.id
_entity.type
_entity.pdbx_description
1 polymer ?
#
loop_
_entity_poly.entity_id
_entity_poly.type
_entity_poly.pdbx_seq_one_letter_code
_entity_poly.pdbx_strand_id
1 'polypeptide(L)' 'MKVLSQEEERAHYSVVLKGGAIGGTLGLVGGLAGTMFASRRYPAFRALTLPFRTFLVTSTATFGAIVNADRESI' A
#
# COMPACT_ATOMS: atom_id res chain seq x y z
N MET A 1 13.28 10.02 -22.77
CA MET A 1 12.82 8.62 -22.64
C MET A 1 13.79 7.75 -23.42
N LYS A 2 14.41 6.75 -22.78
CA LYS A 2 15.11 5.69 -23.52
C LYS A 2 14.03 4.83 -24.19
N VAL A 3 14.16 4.55 -25.47
CA VAL A 3 13.31 3.57 -26.14
C VAL A 3 13.80 2.20 -25.64
N LEU A 4 13.05 1.59 -24.72
CA LEU A 4 13.30 0.24 -24.25
C LEU A 4 12.87 -0.75 -25.33
N SER A 5 13.55 -1.89 -25.41
CA SER A 5 12.97 -3.02 -26.14
C SER A 5 11.68 -3.47 -25.44
N GLN A 6 10.78 -4.07 -26.21
CA GLN A 6 9.52 -4.60 -25.69
C GLN A 6 9.74 -5.63 -24.57
N GLU A 7 10.87 -6.34 -24.57
CA GLU A 7 11.22 -7.30 -23.54
C GLU A 7 11.65 -6.61 -22.23
N GLU A 8 12.47 -5.57 -22.33
CA GLU A 8 12.89 -4.76 -21.18
C GLU A 8 11.70 -4.06 -20.51
N GLU A 9 10.75 -3.55 -21.29
CA GLU A 9 9.54 -2.92 -20.77
C GLU A 9 8.65 -3.91 -20.01
N ARG A 10 8.50 -5.14 -20.53
CA ARG A 10 7.74 -6.21 -19.85
C ARG A 10 8.42 -6.66 -18.56
N ALA A 11 9.74 -6.82 -18.60
CA ALA A 11 10.52 -7.16 -17.41
C ALA A 11 10.34 -6.09 -16.33
N HIS A 12 10.48 -4.82 -16.72
CA HIS A 12 10.26 -3.67 -15.85
C HIS A 12 8.84 -3.61 -15.28
N TYR A 13 7.82 -3.76 -16.12
CA TYR A 13 6.42 -3.79 -15.69
C TYR A 13 6.16 -4.89 -14.65
N SER A 14 6.75 -6.08 -14.85
CA SER A 14 6.58 -7.21 -13.94
C SER A 14 7.17 -6.96 -12.54
N VAL A 15 8.34 -6.30 -12.45
CA VAL A 15 8.97 -5.97 -11.17
C VAL A 15 8.21 -4.88 -10.43
N VAL A 16 7.73 -3.86 -11.14
CA VAL A 16 6.91 -2.78 -10.57
C VAL A 16 5.59 -3.33 -10.02
N LEU A 17 4.89 -4.19 -10.78
CA LEU A 17 3.66 -4.82 -10.30
C LEU A 17 3.89 -5.69 -9.06
N LYS A 18 4.95 -6.49 -9.06
CA LYS A 18 5.30 -7.33 -7.92
C LYS A 18 5.65 -6.49 -6.70
N GLY A 19 6.45 -5.44 -6.88
CA GLY A 19 6.77 -4.45 -5.85
C GLY A 19 5.52 -3.82 -5.27
N GLY A 20 4.64 -3.29 -6.13
CA GLY A 20 3.37 -2.70 -5.71
C GLY A 20 2.46 -3.67 -4.98
N ALA A 21 2.33 -4.92 -5.44
CA ALA A 21 1.52 -5.94 -4.79
C ALA A 21 2.04 -6.30 -3.39
N ILE A 22 3.36 -6.45 -3.23
CA ILE A 22 3.98 -6.72 -1.93
C ILE A 22 3.76 -5.53 -0.99
N GLY A 23 4.11 -4.32 -1.43
CA GLY A 23 3.97 -3.11 -0.63
C GLY A 23 2.52 -2.83 -0.24
N GLY A 24 1.59 -3.02 -1.17
CA GLY A 24 0.16 -2.83 -0.93
C GLY A 24 -0.41 -3.83 0.07
N THR A 25 0.00 -5.10 -0.01
CA THR A 25 -0.40 -6.14 0.93
C THR A 25 0.14 -5.85 2.34
N LEU A 26 1.41 -5.47 2.45
CA LEU A 26 2.02 -5.09 3.73
C LEU A 26 1.35 -3.84 4.31
N GLY A 27 1.07 -2.84 3.48
CA GLY A 27 0.34 -1.63 3.85
C GLY A 27 -1.07 -1.93 4.35
N LEU A 28 -1.80 -2.82 3.67
CA LEU A 28 -3.14 -3.25 4.08
C LEU A 28 -3.13 -3.94 5.44
N VAL A 29 -2.22 -4.90 5.63
CA VAL A 29 -2.06 -5.61 6.91
C VAL A 29 -1.67 -4.63 8.02
N GLY A 30 -0.73 -3.71 7.74
CA GLY A 30 -0.31 -2.67 8.68
C GLY A 30 -1.46 -1.72 9.06
N GLY A 31 -2.27 -1.31 8.09
CA GLY A 31 -3.47 -0.50 8.31
C GLY A 31 -4.51 -1.19 9.16
N LEU A 32 -4.83 -2.46 8.84
CA LEU A 32 -5.76 -3.27 9.63
C LEU A 32 -5.26 -3.44 11.07
N ALA A 33 -4.00 -3.85 11.25
CA ALA A 33 -3.40 -4.02 12.57
C ALA A 33 -3.40 -2.71 13.36
N GLY A 34 -2.99 -1.59 12.73
CA GLY A 34 -2.94 -0.27 13.34
C GLY A 34 -4.32 0.23 13.77
N THR A 35 -5.34 0.09 12.90
CA THR A 35 -6.71 0.52 13.23
C THR A 35 -7.36 -0.36 14.30
N MET A 36 -7.11 -1.68 14.29
CA MET A 36 -7.58 -2.59 15.33
C MET A 36 -6.92 -2.29 16.68
N PHE A 37 -5.60 -2.08 16.70
CA PHE A 37 -4.86 -1.74 17.91
C PHE A 37 -5.32 -0.38 18.47
N ALA A 38 -5.41 0.64 17.63
CA ALA A 38 -5.86 1.97 18.03
C ALA A 38 -7.30 1.94 18.57
N SER A 39 -8.19 1.16 17.95
CA SER A 39 -9.55 0.96 18.44
C SER A 39 -9.60 0.30 19.82
N ARG A 40 -8.64 -0.57 20.17
CA ARG A 40 -8.56 -1.15 21.52
C ARG A 40 -7.96 -0.19 22.54
N ARG A 41 -6.93 0.57 22.16
CA ARG A 41 -6.14 1.39 23.10
C ARG A 41 -6.74 2.76 23.38
N TYR A 42 -7.45 3.36 22.42
CA TYR A 42 -7.86 4.77 22.49
C TYR A 42 -9.38 4.93 22.32
N PRO A 43 -10.10 5.38 23.37
CA PRO A 43 -11.54 5.62 23.30
C PRO A 43 -11.94 6.62 22.20
N ALA A 44 -11.14 7.67 21.98
CA ALA A 44 -11.38 8.65 20.93
C ALA A 44 -11.33 8.03 19.52
N PHE A 45 -10.46 7.05 19.29
CA PHE A 45 -10.39 6.35 18.01
C PHE A 45 -11.66 5.52 17.74
N ARG A 46 -12.30 5.01 18.81
CA ARG A 46 -13.60 4.31 18.72
C ARG A 46 -14.77 5.24 18.41
N ALA A 47 -14.61 6.56 18.55
CA ALA A 47 -15.63 7.53 18.15
C ALA A 47 -15.59 7.84 16.64
N LEU A 48 -14.50 7.49 15.95
CA LEU A 48 -14.40 7.65 14.50
C LEU A 48 -15.44 6.79 13.79
N THR A 49 -16.05 7.31 12.73
CA THR A 49 -17.03 6.56 11.93
C THR A 49 -16.36 5.38 11.23
N LEU A 50 -17.14 4.34 10.92
CA LEU A 50 -16.63 3.17 10.19
C LEU A 50 -16.00 3.55 8.84
N PRO A 51 -16.62 4.41 8.00
CA PRO A 51 -16.00 4.85 6.74
C PRO A 51 -14.63 5.51 6.95
N PHE A 52 -14.47 6.32 8.00
CA PHE A 52 -13.19 6.98 8.27
C PHE A 52 -12.10 5.99 8.66
N ARG A 53 -12.42 4.96 9.46
CA ARG A 53 -11.44 3.89 9.77
C ARG A 53 -11.09 3.07 8.53
N THR A 54 -12.06 2.76 7.68
CA THR A 54 -11.81 2.08 6.40
C THR A 54 -10.90 2.90 5.51
N PHE A 55 -11.09 4.22 5.44
CA PHE A 55 -10.22 5.13 4.72
C PHE A 55 -8.76 5.08 5.22
N LEU A 56 -8.54 4.99 6.53
CA LEU A 56 -7.18 4.85 7.08
C LEU A 56 -6.51 3.54 6.62
N VAL A 57 -7.25 2.43 6.67
CA VAL A 57 -6.76 1.11 6.22
C VAL A 57 -6.41 1.15 4.73
N THR A 58 -7.33 1.59 3.87
CA THR A 58 -7.12 1.60 2.43
C THR A 58 -6.04 2.60 2.02
N SER A 59 -5.92 3.73 2.71
CA SER A 59 -4.84 4.70 2.48
C SER A 59 -3.46 4.08 2.71
N THR A 60 -3.27 3.37 3.84
CA THR A 60 -2.00 2.69 4.11
C THR A 60 -1.67 1.60 3.08
N ALA A 61 -2.67 0.88 2.56
CA ALA A 61 -2.49 -0.06 1.47
C ALA A 61 -2.01 0.65 0.18
N THR A 62 -2.69 1.73 -0.21
CA THR A 62 -2.33 2.49 -1.43
C THR A 62 -0.93 3.08 -1.32
N PHE A 63 -0.58 3.73 -0.20
CA PHE A 63 0.76 4.28 -0.01
C PHE A 63 1.84 3.20 0.00
N GLY A 64 1.58 2.06 0.66
CA GLY A 64 2.49 0.92 0.64
C GLY A 64 2.74 0.40 -0.78
N ALA A 65 1.69 0.31 -1.60
CA ALA A 65 1.81 -0.10 -2.99
C ALA A 65 2.65 0.89 -3.80
N ILE A 66 2.37 2.20 -3.70
CA ILE A 66 3.08 3.23 -4.47
C ILE A 66 4.56 3.25 -4.11
N VAL A 67 4.90 3.31 -2.81
CA VAL A 67 6.29 3.42 -2.36
C VAL A 67 7.11 2.21 -2.77
N ASN A 68 6.55 1.00 -2.66
CA ASN A 68 7.30 -0.21 -3.02
C ASN A 68 7.36 -0.44 -4.54
N ALA A 69 6.33 -0.02 -5.29
CA ALA A 69 6.39 0.00 -6.74
C ALA A 69 7.47 0.96 -7.26
N ASP A 70 7.55 2.16 -6.69
CA ASP A 70 8.57 3.17 -7.04
C ASP A 70 9.99 2.68 -6.71
N ARG A 71 10.15 2.02 -5.56
CA ARG A 71 11.44 1.45 -5.15
C ARG A 71 11.97 0.38 -6.10
N GLU A 72 11.10 -0.48 -6.61
CA GLU A 72 11.44 -1.54 -7.57
C GLU A 72 11.45 -1.04 -9.02
N SER A 73 11.08 0.22 -9.25
CA SER A 73 11.06 0.88 -10.56
C SER A 73 12.41 1.48 -10.97
N ILE A 74 13.45 1.33 -10.15
CA ILE A 74 14.80 1.87 -10.40
C ILE A 74 15.72 0.73 -10.86
#